data_AF-A0A536ER92-F1
#
_entry.id   AF-A0A536ER92-F1
#
_cell.length_a   1.000
_cell.length_b   1.000
_cell.length_c   1.000
_cell.angle_alpha   90.00
_cell.angle_beta   90.00
_cell.angle_gamma   90.00
#
_symmetry.space_group_name_H-M   'P 1'
#
loop_
_entity.id
_entity.type
_entity.pdbx_description
1 polymer ?
#
loop_
_entity_poly.entity_id
_entity_poly.type
_entity_poly.pdbx_seq_one_letter_code
_entity_poly.pdbx_strand_id
1 'polypeptide(L)'
;MALTQKKLQDLKDASLMTLLDDGAPSWKAKARHAFNATHAFIKEIRPDDVVPLLIAELEVTPEFRAYLARKKLKQKYWSEWFAELIIDRYWKELEGG
;
A
#
# COMPACT_ATOMS: atom_id res chain seq x y z
N MET A 1 -2.67 11.83 -3.05
CA MET A 1 -3.18 11.67 -4.45
C MET A 1 -4.27 10.61 -4.46
N ALA A 2 -5.31 10.76 -5.28
CA ALA A 2 -6.43 9.81 -5.32
C ALA A 2 -6.21 8.70 -6.38
N LEU A 3 -6.64 7.48 -6.09
CA LEU A 3 -6.69 6.35 -7.03
C LEU A 3 -7.65 6.68 -8.18
N THR A 4 -7.11 7.11 -9.33
CA THR A 4 -7.93 7.35 -10.53
C THR A 4 -8.47 6.04 -11.09
N GLN A 5 -9.56 6.09 -11.86
CA GLN A 5 -10.15 4.90 -12.49
C GLN A 5 -9.14 4.12 -13.35
N LYS A 6 -8.27 4.84 -14.07
CA LYS A 6 -7.20 4.24 -14.87
C LYS A 6 -6.20 3.47 -13.99
N LYS A 7 -5.76 4.08 -12.89
CA LYS A 7 -4.84 3.46 -11.93
C LYS A 7 -5.46 2.20 -11.30
N LEU A 8 -6.74 2.25 -10.96
CA LEU A 8 -7.48 1.08 -10.45
C LEU A 8 -7.53 -0.04 -11.50
N GLN A 9 -7.76 0.30 -12.77
CA GLN A 9 -7.74 -0.68 -13.86
C GLN A 9 -6.34 -1.30 -14.03
N ASP A 10 -5.28 -0.50 -14.04
CA ASP A 10 -3.91 -0.99 -14.14
C ASP A 10 -3.52 -1.89 -12.94
N LEU A 11 -3.95 -1.52 -11.72
CA LEU A 11 -3.76 -2.34 -10.51
C LEU A 11 -4.50 -3.67 -10.58
N LYS A 12 -5.69 -3.68 -11.17
CA LYS A 12 -6.47 -4.89 -11.42
C LYS A 12 -5.79 -5.78 -12.46
N ASP A 13 -5.32 -5.20 -13.57
CA ASP A 13 -4.65 -5.92 -14.65
C ASP A 13 -3.30 -6.51 -14.18
N ALA A 14 -2.60 -5.81 -13.28
CA ALA A 14 -1.41 -6.30 -12.58
C ALA A 14 -1.72 -7.36 -11.50
N SER A 15 -3.00 -7.65 -11.25
CA SER A 15 -3.52 -8.51 -10.18
C SER A 15 -3.06 -8.10 -8.76
N LEU A 16 -2.70 -6.83 -8.57
CA LEU A 16 -2.31 -6.30 -7.26
C LEU A 16 -3.49 -6.18 -6.30
N MET A 17 -4.71 -6.02 -6.82
CA MET A 17 -5.93 -6.12 -6.00
C MET A 17 -6.08 -7.53 -5.41
N THR A 18 -5.80 -8.57 -6.19
CA THR A 18 -5.84 -9.96 -5.70
C THR A 18 -4.74 -10.22 -4.68
N LEU A 19 -3.52 -9.69 -4.90
CA LEU A 19 -2.44 -9.77 -3.92
C LEU A 19 -2.84 -9.16 -2.57
N LEU A 20 -3.57 -8.03 -2.61
CA LEU A 20 -4.09 -7.38 -1.42
C LEU A 20 -5.10 -8.27 -0.69
N ASP A 21 -6.06 -8.82 -1.41
CA ASP A 21 -7.11 -9.65 -0.83
C ASP A 21 -6.55 -10.97 -0.25
N ASP A 22 -5.62 -11.63 -0.96
CA ASP A 22 -4.99 -12.90 -0.54
C ASP A 22 -4.12 -12.74 0.72
N GLY A 23 -3.46 -11.59 0.87
CA GLY A 23 -2.54 -11.28 1.96
C GLY A 23 -3.08 -10.26 2.98
N ALA A 24 -4.39 -10.04 3.01
CA ALA A 24 -5.00 -8.89 3.70
C ALA A 24 -4.51 -8.65 5.15
N PRO A 25 -4.37 -9.67 6.03
CA PRO A 25 -3.86 -9.46 7.38
C PRO A 25 -2.42 -8.92 7.41
N SER A 26 -1.55 -9.42 6.52
CA SER A 26 -0.15 -9.00 6.42
C SER A 26 -0.06 -7.55 5.97
N TRP A 27 -0.72 -7.21 4.85
CA TRP A 27 -0.70 -5.85 4.32
C TRP A 27 -1.30 -4.81 5.27
N LYS A 28 -2.39 -5.18 5.96
CA LYS A 28 -2.99 -4.34 6.99
C LYS A 28 -2.05 -4.10 8.17
N ALA A 29 -1.30 -5.12 8.61
CA ALA A 29 -0.32 -4.96 9.69
C ALA A 29 0.78 -3.97 9.30
N LYS A 30 1.26 -4.02 8.06
CA LYS A 30 2.23 -3.04 7.51
C LYS A 30 1.65 -1.64 7.46
N ALA A 31 0.42 -1.50 6.99
CA ALA A 31 -0.29 -0.22 6.96
C ALA A 31 -0.46 0.37 8.37
N ARG A 32 -0.80 -0.46 9.36
CA ARG A 32 -0.90 -0.06 10.77
C ARG A 32 0.45 0.34 11.35
N HIS A 33 1.50 -0.40 11.04
CA HIS A 33 2.86 -0.06 11.45
C HIS A 33 3.30 1.30 10.87
N ALA A 34 3.10 1.51 9.58
CA ALA A 34 3.36 2.80 8.93
C ALA A 34 2.52 3.93 9.54
N PHE A 35 1.22 3.72 9.77
CA PHE A 35 0.35 4.71 10.38
C PHE A 35 0.83 5.11 11.79
N ASN A 36 1.14 4.15 12.64
CA ASN A 36 1.61 4.40 14.01
C ASN A 36 2.94 5.16 14.02
N ALA A 37 3.84 4.81 13.11
CA ALA A 37 5.12 5.50 12.96
C ALA A 37 4.92 6.95 12.48
N THR A 38 4.01 7.20 11.53
CA THR A 38 3.65 8.58 11.13
C THR A 38 3.01 9.35 12.30
N HIS A 39 2.18 8.69 13.12
CA HIS A 39 1.55 9.28 14.31
C HIS A 39 2.55 9.76 15.38
N ALA A 40 3.76 9.19 15.39
CA ALA A 40 4.82 9.64 16.29
C ALA A 40 5.30 11.07 15.96
N PHE A 41 5.09 11.54 14.73
CA PHE A 41 5.60 12.82 14.25
C PHE A 41 4.48 13.84 13.96
N ILE A 42 3.27 13.39 13.62
CA ILE A 42 2.15 14.24 13.21
C ILE A 42 0.88 13.81 13.97
N LYS A 43 0.15 14.78 14.53
CA LYS A 43 -1.10 14.53 15.27
C LYS A 43 -2.31 14.25 14.39
N GLU A 44 -2.44 14.99 13.28
CA GLU A 44 -3.52 14.81 12.30
C GLU A 44 -2.93 14.17 11.05
N ILE A 45 -3.01 12.84 10.97
CA ILE A 45 -2.43 12.08 9.87
C ILE A 45 -3.40 12.07 8.71
N ARG A 46 -2.90 12.32 7.50
CA ARG A 46 -3.63 12.07 6.25
C ARG A 46 -3.14 10.78 5.60
N PRO A 47 -3.96 10.14 4.74
CA PRO A 47 -3.54 8.99 3.95
C PRO A 47 -2.18 9.19 3.26
N ASP A 48 -1.99 10.37 2.67
CA ASP A 48 -0.79 10.75 1.93
C ASP A 48 0.48 10.81 2.81
N ASP A 49 0.36 11.01 4.13
CA ASP A 49 1.50 11.04 5.05
C ASP A 49 2.00 9.63 5.40
N VAL A 50 1.15 8.61 5.25
CA VAL A 50 1.47 7.21 5.56
C VAL A 50 2.07 6.51 4.35
N VAL A 51 1.65 6.90 3.14
CA VAL A 51 2.07 6.28 1.87
C VAL A 51 3.59 6.19 1.72
N PRO A 52 4.40 7.26 1.93
CA PRO A 52 5.86 7.19 1.77
C PRO A 52 6.52 6.15 2.66
N LEU A 53 6.05 6.01 3.90
CA LEU A 53 6.60 5.06 4.85
C LEU A 53 6.19 3.62 4.48
N LEU A 54 4.93 3.43 4.06
CA LEU A 54 4.46 2.15 3.57
C LEU A 54 5.20 1.72 2.30
N ILE A 55 5.52 2.63 1.38
CA ILE A 55 6.33 2.34 0.19
C ILE A 55 7.69 1.77 0.61
N ALA A 56 8.39 2.43 1.55
CA ALA A 56 9.68 1.96 2.03
C ALA A 56 9.59 0.55 2.64
N GLU A 57 8.52 0.26 3.38
CA GLU A 57 8.30 -1.06 3.98
C GLU A 57 7.97 -2.13 2.92
N LEU A 58 7.14 -1.81 1.93
CA LEU A 58 6.82 -2.69 0.80
C LEU A 58 8.07 -2.99 -0.02
N GLU A 59 8.88 -1.96 -0.27
CA GLU A 59 10.11 -2.09 -1.01
C GLU A 59 11.11 -2.99 -0.31
N VAL A 60 11.06 -3.23 0.99
CA VAL A 60 11.93 -4.23 1.66
C VAL A 60 11.23 -5.55 1.93
N THR A 61 9.94 -5.66 1.64
CA THR A 61 9.14 -6.87 1.87
C THR A 61 9.43 -7.92 0.78
N PRO A 62 9.98 -9.10 1.13
CA PRO A 62 10.36 -10.12 0.14
C PRO A 62 9.19 -10.62 -0.69
N GLU A 63 8.02 -10.79 -0.08
CA GLU A 63 6.79 -11.24 -0.74
C GLU A 63 6.39 -10.31 -1.88
N PHE A 64 6.37 -9.00 -1.62
CA PHE A 64 6.04 -7.99 -2.62
C PHE A 64 7.09 -7.92 -3.73
N ARG A 65 8.37 -7.93 -3.38
CA ARG A 65 9.47 -7.98 -4.38
C ARG A 65 9.38 -9.21 -5.28
N ALA A 66 9.14 -10.37 -4.71
CA ALA A 66 8.99 -11.62 -5.45
C ALA A 66 7.78 -11.58 -6.37
N TYR A 67 6.66 -11.00 -5.91
CA TYR A 67 5.46 -10.81 -6.72
C TYR A 67 5.73 -9.91 -7.93
N LEU A 68 6.33 -8.73 -7.72
CA LEU A 68 6.67 -7.80 -8.80
C LEU A 68 7.60 -8.45 -9.82
N ALA A 69 8.64 -9.17 -9.35
CA ALA A 69 9.57 -9.88 -10.21
C ALA A 69 8.87 -10.98 -11.04
N ARG A 70 8.01 -11.79 -10.41
CA ARG A 70 7.24 -12.86 -11.07
C ARG A 70 6.32 -12.32 -12.15
N LYS A 71 5.64 -11.20 -11.89
CA LYS A 71 4.74 -10.54 -12.83
C LYS A 71 5.46 -9.62 -13.83
N LYS A 72 6.79 -9.53 -13.77
CA LYS A 72 7.63 -8.64 -14.60
C LYS A 72 7.24 -7.16 -14.49
N LEU A 73 6.72 -6.76 -13.33
CA LEU A 73 6.35 -5.39 -13.00
C LEU A 73 7.59 -4.63 -12.54
N LYS A 74 8.30 -4.00 -13.48
CA LYS A 74 9.61 -3.36 -13.23
C LYS A 74 9.52 -1.87 -12.92
N GLN A 75 8.34 -1.29 -13.10
CA GLN A 75 8.15 0.14 -12.95
C GLN A 75 8.08 0.53 -11.46
N LYS A 76 8.76 1.62 -11.10
CA LYS A 76 8.85 2.09 -9.71
C LYS A 76 7.49 2.49 -9.13
N TYR A 77 6.55 2.92 -9.97
CA TYR A 77 5.22 3.34 -9.54
C TYR A 77 4.39 2.20 -8.95
N TRP A 78 4.73 0.93 -9.17
CA TRP A 78 3.94 -0.17 -8.61
C TRP A 78 3.95 -0.21 -7.08
N SER A 79 5.07 0.12 -6.45
CA SER A 79 5.17 0.23 -4.99
C SER A 79 4.27 1.34 -4.46
N GLU A 80 4.32 2.52 -5.10
CA GLU A 80 3.49 3.67 -4.75
C GLU A 80 2.01 3.37 -4.94
N TRP A 81 1.64 2.77 -6.07
CA TRP A 81 0.26 2.48 -6.40
C TRP A 81 -0.33 1.39 -5.49
N PHE A 82 0.48 0.41 -5.12
CA PHE A 82 0.07 -0.62 -4.17
C PHE A 82 -0.05 -0.06 -2.75
N ALA A 83 0.87 0.80 -2.33
CA ALA A 83 0.77 1.50 -1.04
C ALA A 83 -0.51 2.34 -0.95
N GLU A 84 -0.80 3.14 -1.97
CA GLU A 84 -2.04 3.91 -2.04
C GLU A 84 -3.29 3.02 -2.00
N LEU A 85 -3.27 1.89 -2.70
CA LEU A 85 -4.38 0.91 -2.67
C LEU A 85 -4.60 0.35 -1.26
N ILE A 86 -3.53 -0.05 -0.58
CA ILE A 86 -3.60 -0.56 0.80
C ILE A 86 -4.18 0.50 1.73
N ILE A 87 -3.68 1.74 1.65
CA ILE A 87 -4.14 2.82 2.51
C ILE A 87 -5.60 3.15 2.21
N ASP A 88 -5.99 3.32 0.94
CA ASP A 88 -7.38 3.58 0.55
C ASP A 88 -8.34 2.51 1.09
N ARG A 89 -7.95 1.24 1.03
CA ARG A 89 -8.74 0.10 1.51
C ARG A 89 -8.89 0.07 3.02
N TYR A 90 -7.81 0.33 3.76
CA TYR A 90 -7.78 0.15 5.21
C TYR A 90 -7.86 1.45 6.01
N TRP A 91 -7.91 2.62 5.36
CA TRP A 91 -7.85 3.92 6.05
C TRP A 91 -8.88 4.06 7.16
N LYS A 92 -10.13 3.68 6.89
CA LYS A 92 -11.22 3.73 7.88
C LYS A 92 -10.95 2.86 9.11
N GLU A 93 -10.27 1.73 8.93
CA GLU A 93 -9.91 0.83 10.02
C GLU A 93 -8.65 1.28 10.78
N LEU A 94 -7.81 2.10 10.15
CA LEU A 94 -6.61 2.70 10.76
C LEU A 94 -6.98 3.93 11.60
N GLU A 95 -7.80 4.83 11.06
CA GLU A 95 -8.19 6.08 11.72
C GLU A 95 -9.19 5.87 12.88
N GLY A 96 -10.04 4.84 12.80
CA GLY A 96 -11.12 4.58 13.77
C GLY A 96 -11.03 3.29 14.56
N GLY A 97 -9.85 2.65 14.60
CA GLY A 97 -9.64 1.35 15.27
C GLY A 97 -8.86 1.44 16.56
#